data_AF-A0A952GKI8-F1
#
_entry.id   AF-A0A952GKI8-F1
#
_cell.length_a   1.000
_cell.length_b   1.000
_cell.length_c   1.000
_cell.angle_alpha   90.00
_cell.angle_beta   90.00
_cell.angle_gamma   90.00
#
_symmetry.space_group_name_H-M   'P 1'
#
loop_
_entity.id
_entity.type
_entity.pdbx_description
1 polymer ?
#
loop_
_entity_poly.entity_id
_entity_poly.type
_entity_poly.pdbx_seq_one_letter_code
_entity_poly.pdbx_strand_id
1 'polypeptide(L)'
;MNIDRLRPVLFAALAFTLPVAAKAQTGLMPLPAELTKSSGVLALQSTFKVSTPRSHDARLEAAIARAVRRIEVAADLRHEGRGVFGTTPLEVSVASPGQTVQSLSEDESYSLTVTSEKAVI
;
A
#
# COMPACT_ATOMS: atom_id res chain seq x y z
N MET A 1 28.67 40.19 60.55
CA MET A 1 27.85 40.38 59.34
C MET A 1 27.88 39.07 58.56
N ASN A 2 26.97 38.16 58.87
CA ASN A 2 26.83 36.86 58.20
C ASN A 2 25.49 36.87 57.48
N ILE A 3 25.56 36.84 56.15
CA ILE A 3 24.42 36.93 55.24
C ILE A 3 23.83 35.52 55.03
N ASP A 4 22.51 35.49 55.12
CA ASP A 4 21.65 34.32 55.15
C ASP A 4 21.81 33.37 53.97
N ARG A 5 21.75 32.06 54.26
CA ARG A 5 21.69 30.98 53.27
C ARG A 5 20.31 30.93 52.61
N LEU A 6 20.16 31.54 51.43
CA LEU A 6 19.02 31.29 50.55
C LEU A 6 19.19 29.92 49.87
N ARG A 7 18.22 29.01 50.07
CA ARG A 7 18.12 27.71 49.39
C ARG A 7 17.33 27.90 48.08
N PRO A 8 17.82 27.45 46.91
CA PRO A 8 17.01 27.46 45.69
C PRO A 8 16.05 26.27 45.70
N VAL A 9 14.75 26.54 45.61
CA VAL A 9 13.72 25.52 45.39
C VAL A 9 13.69 25.21 43.89
N LEU A 10 14.07 23.98 43.52
CA LEU A 10 14.08 23.49 42.15
C LEU A 10 12.65 23.02 41.78
N PHE A 11 11.95 23.77 40.93
CA PHE A 11 10.70 23.33 40.30
C PHE A 11 11.01 22.55 39.03
N ALA A 12 10.80 21.22 39.06
CA ALA A 12 10.85 20.38 37.87
C ALA A 12 9.48 20.40 37.17
N ALA A 13 9.39 21.07 36.02
CA ALA A 13 8.21 21.03 35.15
C ALA A 13 8.34 19.84 34.19
N LEU A 14 7.52 18.81 34.38
CA LEU A 14 7.42 17.67 33.48
C LEU A 14 6.52 18.05 32.30
N ALA A 15 7.12 18.40 31.15
CA ALA A 15 6.38 18.68 29.93
C ALA A 15 5.84 17.36 29.33
N PHE A 16 4.54 17.13 29.42
CA PHE A 16 3.86 16.06 28.69
C PHE A 16 3.67 16.49 27.23
N THR A 17 4.55 16.04 26.35
CA THR A 17 4.34 16.17 24.90
C THR A 17 3.32 15.12 24.46
N LEU A 18 2.09 15.53 24.19
CA LEU A 18 1.12 14.67 23.52
C LEU A 18 1.61 14.41 22.08
N PRO A 19 1.74 13.14 21.64
CA PRO A 19 2.01 12.86 20.25
C PRO A 19 0.79 13.32 19.44
N VAL A 20 0.98 14.32 18.57
CA VAL A 20 -0.01 14.68 17.57
C VAL A 20 -0.09 13.50 16.60
N ALA A 21 -1.17 12.73 16.67
CA ALA A 21 -1.46 11.69 15.69
C ALA A 21 -1.75 12.36 14.34
N ALA A 22 -0.73 12.51 13.49
CA ALA A 22 -0.91 12.90 12.12
C ALA A 22 -1.80 11.85 11.45
N LYS A 23 -3.01 12.25 11.02
CA LYS A 23 -3.81 11.43 10.11
C LYS A 23 -2.99 11.26 8.84
N ALA A 24 -2.32 10.12 8.70
CA ALA A 24 -1.59 9.77 7.51
C ALA A 24 -2.60 9.66 6.35
N GLN A 25 -2.77 10.75 5.62
CA GLN A 25 -3.65 10.83 4.46
C GLN A 25 -3.19 9.78 3.46
N THR A 26 -4.00 8.75 3.26
CA THR A 26 -3.64 7.57 2.46
C THR A 26 -3.57 7.87 0.96
N GLY A 27 -4.00 9.07 0.55
CA GLY A 27 -4.12 9.45 -0.87
C GLY A 27 -5.20 8.65 -1.62
N LEU A 28 -5.97 7.80 -0.93
CA LEU A 28 -6.97 6.93 -1.53
C LEU A 28 -8.27 7.68 -1.75
N MET A 29 -8.77 7.64 -2.98
CA MET A 29 -10.07 8.18 -3.39
C MET A 29 -10.69 7.24 -4.43
N PRO A 30 -11.95 6.79 -4.24
CA PRO A 30 -12.74 6.92 -3.02
C PRO A 30 -12.10 6.19 -1.82
N LEU A 31 -12.52 6.54 -0.60
CA LEU A 31 -12.08 5.82 0.59
C LEU A 31 -12.70 4.41 0.56
N PRO A 32 -11.92 3.33 0.77
CA PRO A 32 -12.46 1.98 0.79
C PRO A 32 -13.37 1.77 2.02
N ALA A 33 -14.24 0.75 1.94
CA ALA A 33 -15.13 0.39 3.04
C ALA A 33 -14.37 0.05 4.33
N GLU A 34 -13.20 -0.58 4.20
CA GLU A 34 -12.31 -0.90 5.32
C GLU A 34 -10.85 -0.61 4.94
N LEU A 35 -10.08 -0.10 5.89
CA LEU A 35 -8.64 0.14 5.73
C LEU A 35 -7.90 -0.09 7.05
N THR A 36 -7.01 -1.08 7.05
CA THR A 36 -6.11 -1.36 8.17
C THR A 36 -4.67 -1.27 7.70
N LYS A 37 -3.84 -0.48 8.40
CA LYS A 37 -2.40 -0.41 8.14
C LYS A 37 -1.67 -1.36 9.09
N SER A 38 -0.86 -2.24 8.55
CA SER A 38 0.08 -3.07 9.31
C SER A 38 1.50 -2.51 9.23
N SER A 39 2.41 -3.05 10.04
CA SER A 39 3.83 -2.83 9.88
C SER A 39 4.38 -3.60 8.67
N GLY A 40 5.55 -3.18 8.17
CA GLY A 40 6.17 -3.74 6.98
C GLY A 40 5.81 -3.00 5.70
N VAL A 41 6.57 -3.28 4.63
CA VAL A 41 6.40 -2.67 3.31
C VAL A 41 6.71 -3.70 2.23
N LEU A 42 5.97 -3.67 1.12
CA LEU A 42 6.33 -4.40 -0.09
C LEU A 42 7.33 -3.57 -0.89
N ALA A 43 8.55 -4.06 -1.03
CA ALA A 43 9.54 -3.42 -1.90
C ALA A 43 9.17 -3.67 -3.37
N LEU A 44 8.84 -2.59 -4.09
CA LEU A 44 8.56 -2.68 -5.51
C LEU A 44 9.88 -2.74 -6.29
N GLN A 45 9.99 -3.71 -7.18
CA GLN A 45 11.12 -3.88 -8.08
C GLN A 45 10.62 -3.84 -9.52
N SER A 46 11.51 -3.47 -10.44
CA SER A 46 11.34 -3.53 -11.90
C SER A 46 11.00 -4.94 -12.42
N THR A 47 11.12 -5.95 -11.57
CA THR A 47 10.80 -7.37 -11.77
C THR A 47 9.42 -7.72 -11.22
N PHE A 48 8.38 -6.95 -11.53
CA PHE A 48 7.01 -7.32 -11.16
C PHE A 48 6.60 -8.66 -11.81
N LYS A 49 6.18 -9.60 -10.97
CA LYS A 49 5.60 -10.88 -11.40
C LYS A 49 4.12 -10.89 -11.06
N VAL A 50 3.29 -10.83 -12.09
CA VAL A 50 1.84 -10.98 -11.91
C VAL A 50 1.43 -12.42 -12.15
N SER A 51 0.62 -12.99 -11.25
CA SER A 51 0.04 -14.32 -11.40
C SER A 51 -1.48 -14.28 -11.32
N THR A 52 -2.15 -14.97 -12.24
CA THR A 52 -3.61 -15.15 -12.29
C THR A 52 -3.95 -16.62 -12.03
N PRO A 53 -4.05 -17.07 -10.77
CA PRO A 53 -4.19 -18.50 -10.45
C PRO A 53 -5.55 -19.10 -10.85
N ARG A 54 -6.53 -18.24 -11.15
CA ARG A 54 -7.88 -18.61 -11.61
C ARG A 54 -8.08 -18.20 -13.07
N SER A 55 -9.17 -18.69 -13.66
CA SER A 55 -9.58 -18.31 -15.02
C SER A 55 -9.70 -16.78 -15.15
N HIS A 56 -9.12 -16.24 -16.21
CA HIS A 56 -9.08 -14.82 -16.53
C HIS A 56 -9.55 -14.57 -17.96
N ASP A 57 -9.99 -13.34 -18.23
CA ASP A 57 -10.44 -12.89 -19.55
C ASP A 57 -9.46 -11.85 -20.16
N ALA A 58 -9.62 -11.56 -21.44
CA ALA A 58 -8.77 -10.59 -22.14
C ALA A 58 -8.86 -9.16 -21.56
N ARG A 59 -9.98 -8.83 -20.90
CA ARG A 59 -10.19 -7.53 -20.25
C ARG A 59 -9.28 -7.41 -19.02
N LEU A 60 -9.17 -8.47 -18.23
CA LEU A 60 -8.28 -8.56 -17.07
C LEU A 60 -6.81 -8.48 -17.48
N GLU A 61 -6.40 -9.24 -18.51
CA GLU A 61 -5.04 -9.19 -19.04
C GLU A 61 -4.62 -7.77 -19.47
N ALA A 62 -5.50 -7.07 -20.19
CA ALA A 62 -5.25 -5.69 -20.59
C ALA A 62 -5.21 -4.73 -19.38
N ALA A 63 -6.00 -4.96 -18.34
CA ALA A 63 -5.99 -4.16 -17.12
C ALA A 63 -4.69 -4.36 -16.32
N ILE A 64 -4.22 -5.60 -16.18
CA ILE A 64 -2.95 -5.95 -15.54
C ILE A 64 -1.79 -5.27 -16.28
N ALA A 65 -1.75 -5.36 -17.61
CA ALA A 65 -0.69 -4.73 -18.41
C ALA A 65 -0.64 -3.20 -18.20
N ARG A 66 -1.81 -2.53 -18.17
CA ARG A 66 -1.89 -1.09 -17.87
C ARG A 66 -1.44 -0.76 -16.44
N ALA A 67 -1.84 -1.57 -15.46
CA ALA A 67 -1.49 -1.35 -14.06
C ALA A 67 0.02 -1.46 -13.83
N VAL A 68 0.65 -2.55 -14.31
CA VAL A 68 2.09 -2.76 -14.23
C VAL A 68 2.85 -1.61 -14.86
N ARG A 69 2.48 -1.21 -16.09
CA ARG A 69 3.13 -0.08 -16.77
C ARG A 69 3.02 1.23 -15.99
N ARG A 70 1.87 1.51 -15.37
CA ARG A 70 1.69 2.72 -14.55
C ARG A 70 2.52 2.69 -13.29
N ILE A 71 2.64 1.53 -12.64
CA ILE A 71 3.49 1.36 -11.45
C ILE A 71 4.97 1.58 -11.82
N GLU A 72 5.43 0.96 -12.90
CA GLU A 72 6.82 1.14 -13.38
C GLU A 72 7.15 2.61 -13.62
N VAL A 73 6.27 3.34 -14.31
CA VAL A 73 6.46 4.77 -14.60
C VAL A 73 6.40 5.61 -13.32
N ALA A 74 5.45 5.35 -12.42
CA ALA A 74 5.27 6.15 -11.21
C ALA A 74 6.39 5.96 -10.19
N ALA A 75 7.00 4.76 -10.16
CA ALA A 75 8.09 4.41 -9.25
C ALA A 75 9.48 4.58 -9.87
N ASP A 76 9.59 5.08 -11.11
CA ASP A 76 10.83 5.13 -11.91
C ASP A 76 11.57 3.78 -11.97
N LEU A 77 10.80 2.69 -12.00
CA LEU A 77 11.32 1.34 -12.14
C LEU A 77 11.51 1.05 -13.62
N ARG A 78 12.75 1.22 -14.12
CA ARG A 78 13.09 0.85 -15.49
C ARG A 78 12.95 -0.66 -15.65
N HIS A 79 12.18 -1.08 -16.65
CA HIS A 79 12.02 -2.49 -16.96
C HIS A 79 13.40 -3.15 -17.17
N GLU A 80 13.69 -4.24 -16.46
CA GLU A 80 15.04 -4.85 -16.40
C GLU A 80 15.52 -5.46 -17.73
N GLY A 81 14.68 -5.44 -18.76
CA GLY A 81 15.00 -5.95 -20.08
C GLY A 81 14.65 -7.42 -20.24
N ARG A 82 15.06 -8.00 -21.37
CA ARG A 82 14.72 -9.39 -21.71
C ARG A 82 15.52 -10.37 -20.84
N GLY A 83 14.86 -11.43 -20.37
CA GLY A 83 15.51 -12.54 -19.65
C GLY A 83 15.56 -12.40 -18.13
N VAL A 84 14.96 -11.36 -17.57
CA VAL A 84 14.85 -11.17 -16.12
C VAL A 84 13.55 -11.79 -15.61
N PHE A 85 13.67 -12.64 -14.58
CA PHE A 85 12.51 -13.27 -13.95
C PHE A 85 11.89 -12.31 -12.94
N GLY A 86 10.55 -12.22 -12.96
CA GLY A 86 9.83 -11.42 -11.99
C GLY A 86 9.98 -11.98 -10.57
N THR A 87 10.26 -11.12 -9.60
CA THR A 87 10.49 -11.46 -8.17
C THR A 87 9.49 -10.78 -7.24
N THR A 88 8.95 -9.60 -7.58
CA THR A 88 7.92 -8.92 -6.77
C THR A 88 6.55 -9.52 -7.08
N PRO A 89 5.92 -10.30 -6.17
CA PRO A 89 4.70 -11.03 -6.48
C PRO A 89 3.46 -10.15 -6.32
N LEU A 90 2.69 -10.05 -7.40
CA LEU A 90 1.31 -9.57 -7.39
C LEU A 90 0.40 -10.72 -7.84
N GLU A 91 -0.46 -11.18 -6.94
CA GLU A 91 -1.46 -12.18 -7.25
C GLU A 91 -2.79 -11.49 -7.54
N VAL A 92 -3.38 -11.78 -8.71
CA VAL A 92 -4.69 -11.25 -9.13
C VAL A 92 -5.64 -12.42 -9.31
N SER A 93 -6.59 -12.54 -8.39
CA SER A 93 -7.41 -13.72 -8.21
C SER A 93 -8.88 -13.34 -8.32
N VAL A 94 -9.49 -13.62 -9.47
CA VAL A 94 -10.90 -13.28 -9.73
C VAL A 94 -11.78 -14.52 -9.61
N ALA A 95 -12.97 -14.36 -9.02
CA ALA A 95 -13.94 -15.45 -8.83
C ALA A 95 -14.58 -15.93 -10.14
N SER A 96 -14.91 -15.00 -11.03
CA SER A 96 -15.49 -15.28 -12.33
C SER A 96 -15.09 -14.21 -13.34
N PRO A 97 -15.10 -14.52 -14.65
CA PRO A 97 -14.98 -13.50 -15.69
C PRO A 97 -16.05 -12.40 -15.52
N GLY A 98 -15.75 -11.22 -16.04
CA GLY A 98 -16.74 -10.15 -16.13
C GLY A 98 -17.87 -10.48 -17.11
N GLN A 99 -18.98 -9.75 -16.98
CA GLN A 99 -20.03 -9.78 -18.00
C GLN A 99 -19.51 -9.18 -19.32
N THR A 100 -20.03 -9.68 -20.45
CA THR A 100 -19.69 -9.17 -21.80
C THR A 100 -19.98 -7.67 -21.93
N VAL A 101 -21.07 -7.21 -21.31
CA VAL A 101 -21.43 -5.80 -21.16
C VAL A 101 -21.55 -5.52 -19.67
N GLN A 102 -20.89 -4.47 -19.18
CA GLN A 102 -20.95 -4.10 -17.77
C GLN A 102 -22.38 -3.77 -17.37
N SER A 103 -22.75 -4.18 -16.15
CA SER A 103 -24.11 -4.01 -15.63
C SER A 103 -24.06 -3.46 -14.21
N LEU A 104 -25.13 -2.79 -13.79
CA LEU A 104 -25.25 -2.28 -12.41
C LEU A 104 -25.31 -3.39 -11.35
N SER A 105 -25.57 -4.63 -11.77
CA SER A 105 -25.62 -5.81 -10.92
C SER A 105 -24.29 -6.56 -10.82
N GLU A 106 -23.22 -6.09 -11.49
CA GLU A 106 -21.90 -6.70 -11.31
C GLU A 106 -21.39 -6.47 -9.89
N ASP A 107 -20.79 -7.51 -9.32
CA ASP A 107 -20.08 -7.40 -8.05
C ASP A 107 -18.68 -6.83 -8.30
N GLU A 108 -18.49 -5.56 -7.93
CA GLU A 108 -17.20 -4.85 -8.04
C GLU A 108 -16.43 -4.83 -6.70
N SER A 109 -16.84 -5.66 -5.74
CA SER A 109 -16.16 -5.78 -4.45
C SER A 109 -14.75 -6.36 -4.62
N TYR A 110 -13.80 -5.87 -3.82
CA TYR A 110 -12.43 -6.37 -3.80
C TYR A 110 -11.84 -6.35 -2.39
N SER A 111 -10.80 -7.14 -2.20
CA SER A 111 -9.92 -7.06 -1.04
C SER A 111 -8.48 -6.90 -1.51
N LEU A 112 -7.75 -5.91 -0.99
CA LEU A 112 -6.33 -5.76 -1.29
C LEU A 112 -5.53 -6.00 -0.01
N THR A 113 -4.72 -7.06 -0.01
CA THR A 113 -3.79 -7.36 1.08
C THR A 113 -2.36 -7.16 0.59
N VAL A 114 -1.58 -6.34 1.31
CA VAL A 114 -0.18 -6.07 1.00
C VAL A 114 0.67 -6.49 2.19
N THR A 115 1.60 -7.42 1.97
CA THR A 115 2.59 -7.86 2.95
C THR A 115 3.99 -7.49 2.48
N SER A 116 5.02 -7.76 3.29
CA SER A 116 6.42 -7.61 2.85
C SER A 116 6.83 -8.57 1.73
N GLU A 117 6.05 -9.63 1.51
CA GLU A 117 6.37 -10.70 0.56
C GLU A 117 5.59 -10.57 -0.73
N LYS A 118 4.30 -10.19 -0.67
CA LYS A 118 3.44 -10.10 -1.86
C LYS A 118 2.27 -9.14 -1.68
N ALA A 119 1.65 -8.79 -2.80
CA ALA A 119 0.31 -8.20 -2.84
C ALA A 119 -0.69 -9.21 -3.42
N VAL A 120 -1.88 -9.27 -2.86
CA VAL A 120 -2.99 -10.12 -3.33
C VAL A 120 -4.24 -9.29 -3.49
N ILE A 121 -4.88 -9.42 -4.64
CA ILE A 121 -6.19 -8.83 -4.97
C ILE A 121 -7.13 -9.86 -5.57
#